data_AF-A0A099I191-F1
#
_entry.id   AF-A0A099I191-F1
#
_cell.length_a   1.000
_cell.length_b   1.000
_cell.length_c   1.000
_cell.angle_alpha   90.00
_cell.angle_beta   90.00
_cell.angle_gamma   90.00
#
_symmetry.space_group_name_H-M   'P 1'
#
loop_
_entity.id
_entity.type
_entity.pdbx_description
1 polymer ?
#
loop_
_entity_poly.entity_id
_entity_poly.type
_entity_poly.pdbx_seq_one_letter_code
_entity_poly.pdbx_strand_id
1 'polypeptide(L)'
;MKEIVNISIPKSRFKQKIKQANGTKYSHRVILPKEAGAYRYHVLLISEDFVQEDIDNKENNVLHFYADREIQLSQHHRTPNGEDVYEKIRVMPKELYKSFYGEYKDNSRKMFSDEEIEFLKKNISVMDFLQDRAGFSFKRQGQNYYRCDQHSSLVIDTRNNAMFWHTEHINGSALEYLRKAEGKTFPEAMNILIEYHNGLAP
;
A
#
# COMPACT_ATOMS: atom_id res chain seq x y z
N MET A 1 -8.84 4.50 -8.63
CA MET A 1 -8.09 4.76 -7.39
C MET A 1 -7.00 5.78 -7.72
N LYS A 2 -6.72 6.78 -6.87
CA LYS A 2 -5.60 7.71 -7.13
C LYS A 2 -4.30 7.03 -6.76
N GLU A 3 -3.30 7.09 -7.63
CA GLU A 3 -1.96 6.53 -7.35
C GLU A 3 -1.35 7.27 -6.14
N ILE A 4 -0.79 6.50 -5.19
CA ILE A 4 -0.16 7.01 -3.98
C ILE A 4 1.34 6.71 -4.04
N VAL A 5 2.16 7.71 -3.76
CA VAL A 5 3.61 7.60 -3.57
C VAL A 5 3.90 7.58 -2.08
N ASN A 6 4.62 6.56 -1.64
CA ASN A 6 5.03 6.38 -0.25
C ASN A 6 6.51 6.73 -0.09
N ILE A 7 6.85 7.53 0.92
CA ILE A 7 8.23 7.86 1.25
C ILE A 7 8.45 7.62 2.73
N SER A 8 9.36 6.71 3.08
CA SER A 8 9.71 6.38 4.45
C SER A 8 10.77 7.36 4.97
N ILE A 9 10.49 7.98 6.12
CA ILE A 9 11.32 9.01 6.74
C ILE A 9 11.57 8.65 8.21
N PRO A 10 12.83 8.74 8.71
CA PRO A 10 13.13 8.50 10.12
C PRO A 10 12.32 9.42 11.05
N LYS A 11 11.76 8.86 12.12
CA LYS A 11 10.99 9.59 13.13
C LYS A 11 11.76 10.80 13.70
N SER A 12 13.09 10.69 13.78
CA SER A 12 14.00 11.77 14.20
C SER A 12 13.93 13.05 13.35
N ARG A 13 13.38 12.97 12.13
CA ARG A 13 13.21 14.12 11.21
C ARG A 13 11.91 14.88 11.43
N PHE A 14 10.97 14.33 12.19
CA PHE A 14 9.73 15.00 12.58
C PHE A 14 10.00 15.90 13.79
N LYS A 15 9.92 17.22 13.62
CA LYS A 15 10.38 18.18 14.64
C LYS A 15 9.27 18.78 15.49
N GLN A 16 8.13 19.08 14.89
CA GLN A 16 7.04 19.76 15.58
C GLN A 16 5.69 19.38 14.97
N LYS A 17 4.66 19.32 15.80
CA LYS A 17 3.26 19.34 15.36
C LYS A 17 2.76 20.78 15.38
N ILE A 18 2.25 21.25 14.26
CA ILE A 18 1.71 22.60 14.07
C ILE A 18 0.20 22.47 13.91
N LYS A 19 -0.56 23.18 14.73
CA LYS A 19 -2.02 23.17 14.65
C LYS A 19 -2.47 23.81 13.33
N GLN A 20 -3.33 23.14 12.58
CA GLN A 20 -3.89 23.66 11.34
C GLN A 20 -4.91 24.78 11.63
N ALA A 21 -5.18 25.61 10.63
CA ALA A 21 -6.11 26.73 10.75
C ALA A 21 -7.54 26.30 11.14
N ASN A 22 -7.94 25.06 10.81
CA ASN A 22 -9.22 24.47 11.23
C ASN A 22 -9.32 24.18 12.74
N GLY A 23 -8.21 24.27 13.49
CA GLY A 23 -8.19 24.12 14.93
C GLY A 23 -8.36 22.69 15.46
N THR A 24 -8.56 21.69 14.61
CA THR A 24 -8.79 20.30 15.03
C THR A 24 -7.70 19.33 14.61
N LYS A 25 -6.94 19.66 13.56
CA LYS A 25 -5.91 18.80 12.98
C LYS A 25 -4.53 19.39 13.16
N TYR A 26 -3.52 18.53 13.09
CA TYR A 26 -2.12 18.93 13.13
C TYR A 26 -1.39 18.60 11.82
N SER A 27 -0.38 19.39 11.53
CA SER A 27 0.61 19.10 10.50
C SER A 27 1.97 18.83 11.15
N HIS A 28 2.70 17.86 10.63
CA HIS A 28 4.08 17.63 11.00
C HIS A 28 5.01 18.55 10.21
N ARG A 29 5.94 19.19 10.93
CA ARG A 29 7.13 19.79 10.35
C ARG A 29 8.22 18.74 10.22
N VAL A 30 8.47 18.31 9.00
CA VAL A 30 9.44 17.27 8.65
C VAL A 30 10.63 17.91 7.96
N ILE A 31 11.85 17.65 8.45
CA ILE A 31 13.08 18.08 7.79
C ILE A 31 13.62 16.93 6.97
N LEU A 32 13.59 17.03 5.64
CA LEU A 32 14.03 15.97 4.75
C LEU A 32 15.48 15.57 5.05
N PRO A 33 15.80 14.25 5.09
CA PRO A 33 17.11 13.77 5.44
C PRO A 33 18.10 13.93 4.28
N LYS A 34 19.38 13.60 4.50
CA LYS A 34 20.44 13.81 3.49
C LYS A 34 20.19 12.98 2.22
N GLU A 35 19.49 11.87 2.39
CA GLU A 35 19.07 10.92 1.38
C GLU A 35 18.10 11.55 0.37
N ALA A 36 17.43 12.66 0.71
CA ALA A 36 16.53 13.38 -0.20
C ALA A 36 17.27 14.13 -1.35
N GLY A 37 18.56 13.85 -1.57
CA GLY A 37 19.34 14.40 -2.68
C GLY A 37 19.29 15.92 -2.78
N ALA A 38 18.75 16.43 -3.89
CA ALA A 38 18.57 17.85 -4.15
C ALA A 38 17.67 18.55 -3.12
N TYR A 39 16.77 17.81 -2.48
CA TYR A 39 15.83 18.31 -1.49
C TYR A 39 16.30 18.10 -0.05
N ARG A 40 17.56 17.73 0.17
CA ARG A 40 18.13 17.56 1.51
C ARG A 40 17.89 18.81 2.37
N TYR A 41 17.50 18.58 3.62
CA TYR A 41 17.22 19.61 4.62
C TYR A 41 16.09 20.59 4.29
N HIS A 42 15.37 20.39 3.19
CA HIS A 42 14.13 21.11 2.98
C HIS A 42 13.10 20.68 4.03
N VAL A 43 12.22 21.61 4.36
CA VAL A 43 11.14 21.47 5.30
C VAL A 43 9.86 21.19 4.53
N LEU A 44 9.23 20.08 4.88
CA LEU A 44 7.89 19.70 4.46
C LEU A 44 6.92 19.93 5.61
N LEU A 45 5.78 20.56 5.30
CA LEU A 45 4.63 20.59 6.19
C LEU A 45 3.58 19.62 5.63
N ILE A 46 3.25 18.58 6.39
CA ILE A 46 2.32 17.53 5.96
C ILE A 46 1.27 17.27 7.04
N SER A 47 -0.02 17.12 6.65
CA SER A 47 -1.09 16.76 7.60
C SER A 47 -0.76 15.43 8.27
N GLU A 48 -1.05 15.29 9.57
CA GLU A 48 -0.89 14.01 10.28
C GLU A 48 -1.71 12.88 9.67
N ASP A 49 -2.81 13.20 8.97
CA ASP A 49 -3.62 12.22 8.22
C ASP A 49 -2.83 11.49 7.11
N PHE A 50 -1.73 12.07 6.63
CA PHE A 50 -0.88 11.51 5.57
C PHE A 50 0.41 10.89 6.12
N VAL A 51 0.48 10.67 7.43
CA VAL A 51 1.64 10.11 8.12
C VAL A 51 1.20 8.85 8.87
N GLN A 52 1.88 7.74 8.62
CA GLN A 52 1.67 6.48 9.33
C GLN A 52 3.00 5.93 9.83
N GLU A 53 2.97 5.06 10.84
CA GLU A 53 4.16 4.31 11.24
C GLU A 53 4.56 3.36 10.09
N ASP A 54 5.86 3.24 9.84
CA ASP A 54 6.37 2.28 8.87
C ASP A 54 6.38 0.88 9.49
N ILE A 55 5.60 -0.03 8.90
CA ILE A 55 5.43 -1.41 9.39
C ILE A 55 6.72 -2.20 9.23
N ASP A 56 7.47 -1.95 8.16
CA ASP A 56 8.72 -2.64 7.84
C ASP A 56 9.89 -2.09 8.66
N ASN A 57 9.79 -0.83 9.10
CA ASN A 57 10.80 -0.17 9.92
C ASN A 57 10.19 0.78 10.97
N LYS A 58 9.96 0.26 12.18
CA LYS A 58 9.33 1.01 13.28
C LYS A 58 10.07 2.29 13.72
N GLU A 59 11.33 2.49 13.31
CA GLU A 59 12.05 3.76 13.55
C GLU A 59 11.67 4.87 12.57
N ASN A 60 10.88 4.54 11.54
CA ASN A 60 10.43 5.44 10.49
C ASN A 60 8.91 5.65 10.53
N ASN A 61 8.50 6.71 9.85
CA ASN A 61 7.12 6.94 9.45
C ASN A 61 7.05 6.98 7.92
N VAL A 62 5.97 6.45 7.36
CA VAL A 62 5.65 6.57 5.94
C VAL A 62 4.83 7.83 5.70
N LEU A 63 5.24 8.62 4.72
CA LEU A 63 4.50 9.76 4.20
C LEU A 63 3.75 9.34 2.93
N HIS A 64 2.45 9.63 2.87
CA HIS A 64 1.59 9.31 1.73
C HIS A 64 1.30 10.55 0.89
N PHE A 65 1.57 10.47 -0.41
CA PHE A 65 1.32 11.55 -1.36
C PHE A 65 0.48 11.07 -2.52
N TYR A 66 -0.52 11.85 -2.93
CA TYR A 66 -1.17 11.60 -4.22
C TYR A 66 -0.22 11.94 -5.34
N ALA A 67 0.04 10.98 -6.23
CA ALA A 67 1.08 11.08 -7.26
C ALA A 67 0.85 12.25 -8.24
N ASP A 68 -0.40 12.70 -8.37
CA ASP A 68 -0.85 13.80 -9.24
C ASP A 68 -0.86 15.18 -8.56
N ARG A 69 -0.40 15.29 -7.29
CA ARG A 69 -0.42 16.55 -6.53
C ARG A 69 0.98 17.02 -6.18
N GLU A 70 1.30 18.24 -6.60
CA GLU A 70 2.55 18.92 -6.23
C GLU A 70 2.68 19.05 -4.70
N ILE A 71 3.90 18.86 -4.22
CA ILE A 71 4.29 19.08 -2.83
C ILE A 71 5.09 20.38 -2.76
N GLN A 72 4.77 21.22 -1.78
CA GLN A 72 5.58 22.40 -1.50
C GLN A 72 6.64 22.07 -0.44
N LEU A 73 7.90 22.28 -0.79
CA LEU A 73 9.03 22.21 0.12
C LEU A 73 9.55 23.62 0.38
N SER A 74 10.16 23.84 1.55
CA SER A 74 10.77 25.12 1.88
C SER A 74 12.17 24.96 2.46
N GLN A 75 13.11 25.80 2.07
CA GLN A 75 14.45 25.82 2.68
C GLN A 75 14.70 27.19 3.29
N HIS A 76 15.10 27.16 4.56
CA HIS A 76 15.58 28.36 5.25
C HIS A 76 17.05 28.57 4.92
N HIS A 77 17.40 29.77 4.50
CA HIS A 77 18.77 30.23 4.39
C HIS A 77 18.87 31.69 4.83
N ARG A 78 20.06 32.09 5.25
CA ARG A 78 20.33 33.46 5.67
C ARG A 78 21.11 34.18 4.57
N THR A 79 20.64 35.34 4.14
CA THR A 79 21.33 36.13 3.10
C THR A 79 22.62 36.74 3.65
N PRO A 80 23.56 37.17 2.79
CA PRO A 80 24.74 37.92 3.23
C PRO A 80 24.41 39.18 4.04
N ASN A 81 23.22 39.75 3.83
CA ASN A 81 22.72 40.93 4.53
C ASN A 81 22.07 40.59 5.89
N GLY A 82 22.06 39.30 6.27
CA GLY A 82 21.56 38.83 7.56
C GLY A 82 20.05 38.57 7.62
N GLU A 83 19.34 38.64 6.50
CA GLU A 83 17.89 38.40 6.41
C GLU A 83 17.58 36.90 6.33
N ASP A 84 16.53 36.45 7.01
CA ASP A 84 16.03 35.08 6.94
C ASP A 84 15.09 34.90 5.74
N VAL A 85 15.49 34.05 4.79
CA VAL A 85 14.71 33.77 3.59
C VAL A 85 14.25 32.32 3.59
N TYR A 86 12.99 32.13 3.23
CA TYR A 86 12.36 30.81 3.07
C TYR A 86 12.03 30.59 1.60
N GLU A 87 12.97 30.01 0.86
CA GLU A 87 12.74 29.64 -0.53
C GLU A 87 11.74 28.49 -0.58
N LYS A 88 10.72 28.63 -1.43
CA LYS A 88 9.70 27.61 -1.64
C LYS A 88 9.88 27.03 -3.03
N ILE A 89 9.90 25.71 -3.10
CA ILE A 89 9.92 24.97 -4.36
C ILE A 89 8.71 24.04 -4.39
N ARG A 90 8.26 23.74 -5.61
CA ARG A 90 7.23 22.72 -5.85
C ARG A 90 7.89 21.52 -6.52
N VAL A 91 7.49 20.33 -6.10
CA VAL A 91 8.04 19.07 -6.59
C VAL A 91 6.93 18.06 -6.74
N MET A 92 6.98 17.24 -7.79
CA MET A 92 6.06 16.11 -7.92
C MET A 92 6.49 14.98 -6.97
N PRO A 93 5.56 14.27 -6.31
CA PRO A 93 5.91 13.19 -5.39
C PRO A 93 6.82 12.12 -6.01
N LYS A 94 6.65 11.83 -7.31
CA LYS A 94 7.52 10.91 -8.04
C LYS A 94 8.95 11.42 -8.17
N GLU A 95 9.15 12.72 -8.34
CA GLU A 95 10.49 13.34 -8.38
C GLU A 95 11.13 13.35 -6.99
N LEU A 96 10.34 13.66 -5.96
CA LEU A 96 10.79 13.56 -4.58
C LEU A 96 11.20 12.13 -4.25
N TYR A 97 10.36 11.12 -4.55
CA TYR A 97 10.71 9.71 -4.39
C TYR A 97 12.02 9.37 -5.09
N LYS A 98 12.19 9.83 -6.34
CA LYS A 98 13.40 9.57 -7.11
C LYS A 98 14.66 10.09 -6.42
N SER A 99 14.56 11.24 -5.76
CA SER A 99 15.68 11.80 -5.00
C SER A 99 16.13 10.93 -3.82
N PHE A 100 15.23 10.15 -3.21
CA PHE A 100 15.54 9.24 -2.11
C PHE A 100 16.06 7.88 -2.56
N TYR A 101 15.43 7.32 -3.60
CA TYR A 101 15.56 5.89 -3.92
C TYR A 101 16.09 5.63 -5.34
N GLY A 102 16.39 6.66 -6.13
CA GLY A 102 16.84 6.51 -7.51
C GLY A 102 15.68 6.47 -8.50
N GLU A 103 15.61 5.52 -9.43
CA GLU A 103 14.45 5.45 -10.33
C GLU A 103 13.17 5.13 -9.54
N TYR A 104 12.07 5.81 -9.90
CA TYR A 104 10.74 5.46 -9.39
C TYR A 104 10.40 4.08 -9.92
N LYS A 105 10.65 3.05 -9.10
CA LYS A 105 10.13 1.71 -9.33
C LYS A 105 8.64 1.79 -9.06
N ASP A 106 7.90 1.98 -10.13
CA ASP A 106 6.46 1.83 -10.13
C ASP A 106 6.13 0.42 -9.62
N ASN A 107 5.83 0.31 -8.32
CA ASN A 107 5.46 -0.95 -7.69
C ASN A 107 4.10 -1.47 -8.19
N SER A 108 3.38 -0.72 -9.05
CA SER A 108 2.29 -1.30 -9.84
C SER A 108 2.79 -2.33 -10.86
N ARG A 109 4.11 -2.39 -11.11
CA ARG A 109 4.79 -3.46 -11.86
C ARG A 109 5.81 -4.20 -10.99
N LYS A 110 5.43 -4.63 -9.78
CA LYS A 110 6.15 -5.77 -9.19
C LYS A 110 5.97 -6.94 -10.17
N MET A 111 7.02 -7.29 -10.91
CA MET A 111 7.02 -8.49 -11.73
C MET A 111 7.10 -9.66 -10.77
N PHE A 112 5.95 -10.29 -10.53
CA PHE A 112 5.90 -11.57 -9.85
C PHE A 112 6.41 -12.62 -10.81
N SER A 113 7.36 -13.44 -10.36
CA SER A 113 7.80 -14.56 -11.20
C SER A 113 6.67 -15.59 -11.32
N ASP A 114 6.66 -16.36 -12.41
CA ASP A 114 5.67 -17.42 -12.59
C ASP A 114 5.75 -18.44 -11.43
N GLU A 115 6.94 -18.67 -10.88
CA GLU A 115 7.14 -19.52 -9.70
C GLU A 115 6.49 -18.92 -8.45
N GLU A 116 6.62 -17.63 -8.20
CA GLU A 116 5.96 -16.95 -7.06
C GLU A 116 4.44 -17.03 -7.18
N ILE A 117 3.91 -16.82 -8.38
CA ILE A 117 2.47 -16.89 -8.66
C ILE A 117 1.95 -18.31 -8.40
N GLU A 118 2.60 -19.32 -8.98
CA GLU A 118 2.21 -20.71 -8.80
C GLU A 118 2.40 -21.20 -7.37
N PHE A 119 3.43 -20.72 -6.68
CA PHE A 119 3.63 -20.99 -5.26
C PHE A 119 2.45 -20.50 -4.43
N LEU A 120 2.04 -19.23 -4.57
CA LEU A 120 0.93 -18.68 -3.79
C LEU A 120 -0.41 -19.36 -4.12
N LYS A 121 -0.68 -19.64 -5.40
CA LYS A 121 -1.90 -20.36 -5.80
C LYS A 121 -2.00 -21.76 -5.18
N LYS A 122 -0.87 -22.44 -4.96
CA LYS A 122 -0.83 -23.78 -4.38
C LYS A 122 -0.87 -23.77 -2.85
N ASN A 123 -0.25 -22.78 -2.22
CA ASN A 123 -0.06 -22.75 -0.77
C ASN A 123 -1.12 -21.94 -0.01
N ILE A 124 -1.94 -21.14 -0.70
CA ILE A 124 -3.09 -20.46 -0.09
C ILE A 124 -4.35 -21.28 -0.33
N SER A 125 -4.93 -21.83 0.73
CA SER A 125 -6.22 -22.53 0.69
C SER A 125 -7.33 -21.57 0.24
N VAL A 126 -7.99 -21.89 -0.87
CA VAL A 126 -9.11 -21.06 -1.38
C VAL A 126 -10.27 -21.05 -0.39
N MET A 127 -10.52 -22.16 0.29
CA MET A 127 -11.59 -22.23 1.29
C MET A 127 -11.30 -21.27 2.44
N ASP A 128 -10.15 -21.42 3.09
CA ASP A 128 -9.78 -20.64 4.28
C ASP A 128 -9.71 -19.16 3.93
N PHE A 129 -9.10 -18.80 2.80
CA PHE A 129 -9.03 -17.42 2.32
C PHE A 129 -10.42 -16.79 2.17
N LEU A 130 -11.39 -17.50 1.60
CA LEU A 130 -12.75 -16.98 1.45
C LEU A 130 -13.50 -16.92 2.79
N GLN A 131 -13.21 -17.81 3.73
CA GLN A 131 -13.78 -17.74 5.08
C GLN A 131 -13.28 -16.49 5.81
N ASP A 132 -11.96 -16.27 5.80
CA ASP A 132 -11.33 -15.15 6.51
C ASP A 132 -11.69 -13.80 5.88
N ARG A 133 -11.58 -13.70 4.55
CA ARG A 133 -11.75 -12.44 3.83
C ARG A 133 -13.19 -12.05 3.57
N ALA A 134 -14.03 -13.00 3.19
CA ALA A 134 -15.42 -12.75 2.79
C ALA A 134 -16.44 -13.15 3.86
N GLY A 135 -16.01 -13.80 4.95
CA GLY A 135 -16.91 -14.30 5.98
C GLY A 135 -17.81 -15.43 5.50
N PHE A 136 -17.42 -16.15 4.44
CA PHE A 136 -18.20 -17.25 3.90
C PHE A 136 -18.15 -18.47 4.81
N SER A 137 -19.22 -19.26 4.79
CA SER A 137 -19.27 -20.55 5.46
C SER A 137 -19.54 -21.64 4.44
N PHE A 138 -18.96 -22.80 4.68
CA PHE A 138 -18.98 -23.90 3.72
C PHE A 138 -19.45 -25.19 4.38
N LYS A 139 -20.33 -25.90 3.67
CA LYS A 139 -20.82 -27.22 4.04
C LYS A 139 -20.24 -28.29 3.12
N ARG A 140 -19.66 -29.33 3.71
CA ARG A 140 -19.10 -30.46 2.95
C ARG A 140 -20.18 -31.15 2.12
N GLN A 141 -19.88 -31.39 0.84
CA GLN A 141 -20.76 -32.05 -0.14
C GLN A 141 -19.98 -33.06 -0.97
N GLY A 142 -19.57 -34.18 -0.35
CA GLY A 142 -18.75 -35.21 -0.98
C GLY A 142 -17.38 -35.31 -0.32
N GLN A 143 -16.44 -36.00 -0.98
CA GLN A 143 -15.11 -36.23 -0.41
C GLN A 143 -14.28 -34.93 -0.31
N ASN A 144 -14.13 -34.22 -1.42
CA ASN A 144 -13.25 -33.04 -1.55
C ASN A 144 -14.01 -31.76 -1.96
N TYR A 145 -15.35 -31.78 -1.90
CA TYR A 145 -16.17 -30.67 -2.34
C TYR A 145 -16.91 -30.04 -1.18
N TYR A 146 -16.97 -28.72 -1.18
CA TYR A 146 -17.65 -27.92 -0.17
C TYR A 146 -18.51 -26.86 -0.85
N ARG A 147 -19.77 -26.72 -0.46
CA ARG A 147 -20.69 -25.72 -1.00
C ARG A 147 -20.80 -24.54 -0.04
N CYS A 148 -20.76 -23.32 -0.56
CA CYS A 148 -20.97 -22.11 0.22
C CYS A 148 -22.44 -22.01 0.67
N ASP A 149 -22.66 -21.63 1.93
CA ASP A 149 -24.02 -21.46 2.47
C ASP A 149 -24.67 -20.17 1.98
N GLN A 150 -23.88 -19.11 1.81
CA GLN A 150 -24.32 -17.80 1.33
C GLN A 150 -24.58 -17.78 -0.18
N HIS A 151 -23.84 -18.60 -0.93
CA HIS A 151 -23.89 -18.64 -2.39
C HIS A 151 -24.02 -20.08 -2.90
N SER A 152 -25.24 -20.51 -3.23
CA SER A 152 -25.55 -21.89 -3.61
C SER A 152 -24.81 -22.41 -4.85
N SER A 153 -24.30 -21.50 -5.69
CA SER A 153 -23.52 -21.78 -6.90
C SER A 153 -22.01 -21.74 -6.71
N LEU A 154 -21.54 -21.37 -5.51
CA LEU A 154 -20.12 -21.38 -5.15
C LEU A 154 -19.77 -22.72 -4.50
N VAL A 155 -18.87 -23.45 -5.15
CA VAL A 155 -18.36 -24.74 -4.70
C VAL A 155 -16.84 -24.70 -4.68
N ILE A 156 -16.23 -25.24 -3.63
CA ILE A 156 -14.80 -25.39 -3.47
C ILE A 156 -14.41 -26.85 -3.71
N ASP A 157 -13.40 -27.07 -4.55
CA ASP A 157 -12.68 -28.34 -4.71
C ASP A 157 -11.36 -28.25 -3.93
N THR A 158 -11.32 -28.89 -2.76
CA THR A 158 -10.14 -28.87 -1.89
C THR A 158 -9.00 -29.75 -2.41
N ARG A 159 -9.25 -30.66 -3.35
CA ARG A 159 -8.19 -31.48 -3.96
C ARG A 159 -7.38 -30.66 -4.96
N ASN A 160 -8.05 -29.83 -5.74
CA ASN A 160 -7.43 -28.98 -6.75
C ASN A 160 -7.17 -27.54 -6.26
N ASN A 161 -7.53 -27.25 -5.01
CA ASN A 161 -7.46 -25.92 -4.39
C ASN A 161 -8.09 -24.84 -5.29
N ALA A 162 -9.34 -25.07 -5.71
CA ALA A 162 -10.04 -24.22 -6.66
C ALA A 162 -11.49 -23.98 -6.25
N MET A 163 -12.01 -22.82 -6.60
CA MET A 163 -13.45 -22.51 -6.52
C MET A 163 -14.09 -22.54 -7.90
N PHE A 164 -15.37 -22.84 -7.90
CA PHE A 164 -16.27 -22.74 -9.05
C PHE A 164 -17.51 -21.96 -8.61
N TRP A 165 -17.65 -20.74 -9.14
CA TRP A 165 -18.77 -19.85 -8.87
C TRP A 165 -19.52 -19.56 -10.16
N HIS A 166 -20.54 -20.38 -10.43
CA HIS A 166 -21.19 -20.39 -11.74
C HIS A 166 -21.97 -19.10 -12.06
N THR A 167 -22.67 -18.51 -11.08
CA THR A 167 -23.46 -17.28 -11.30
C THR A 167 -22.59 -16.06 -11.60
N GLU A 168 -21.41 -15.98 -10.99
CA GLU A 168 -20.46 -14.88 -11.19
C GLU A 168 -19.48 -15.16 -12.33
N HIS A 169 -19.54 -16.35 -12.94
CA HIS A 169 -18.60 -16.82 -13.96
C HIS A 169 -17.13 -16.81 -13.49
N ILE A 170 -16.90 -17.11 -12.20
CA ILE A 170 -15.57 -17.10 -11.58
C ILE A 170 -15.14 -18.53 -11.28
N ASN A 171 -13.97 -18.93 -11.77
CA ASN A 171 -13.37 -20.23 -11.47
C ASN A 171 -11.86 -20.05 -11.26
N GLY A 172 -11.27 -20.77 -10.30
CA GLY A 172 -9.82 -20.76 -10.06
C GLY A 172 -9.44 -20.61 -8.59
N SER A 173 -8.26 -20.04 -8.34
CA SER A 173 -7.75 -19.84 -6.96
C SER A 173 -8.26 -18.54 -6.33
N ALA A 174 -7.80 -18.25 -5.11
CA ALA A 174 -8.03 -16.97 -4.42
C ALA A 174 -7.63 -15.74 -5.28
N LEU A 175 -6.64 -15.89 -6.15
CA LEU A 175 -6.26 -14.85 -7.11
C LEU A 175 -7.41 -14.49 -8.07
N GLU A 176 -8.11 -15.50 -8.60
CA GLU A 176 -9.23 -15.27 -9.51
C GLU A 176 -10.42 -14.65 -8.78
N TYR A 177 -10.62 -14.97 -7.51
CA TYR A 177 -11.60 -14.30 -6.66
C TYR A 177 -11.31 -12.81 -6.54
N LEU A 178 -10.09 -12.45 -6.10
CA LEU A 178 -9.69 -11.05 -5.94
C LEU A 178 -9.85 -10.25 -7.24
N ARG A 179 -9.47 -10.85 -8.37
CA ARG A 179 -9.52 -10.16 -9.66
C ARG A 179 -10.92 -10.01 -10.21
N LYS A 180 -11.77 -11.05 -10.11
CA LYS A 180 -13.08 -11.08 -10.77
C LYS A 180 -14.22 -10.67 -9.85
N ALA A 181 -14.22 -11.11 -8.60
CA ALA A 181 -15.26 -10.76 -7.62
C ALA A 181 -14.99 -9.37 -7.01
N GLU A 182 -13.75 -9.09 -6.61
CA GLU A 182 -13.40 -7.81 -5.96
C GLU A 182 -12.83 -6.74 -6.91
N GLY A 183 -12.65 -7.07 -8.20
CA GLY A 183 -12.15 -6.13 -9.20
C GLY A 183 -10.72 -5.65 -8.95
N LYS A 184 -9.90 -6.40 -8.18
CA LYS A 184 -8.50 -6.05 -7.92
C LYS A 184 -7.68 -6.18 -9.19
N THR A 185 -6.74 -5.26 -9.37
CA THR A 185 -5.69 -5.45 -10.38
C THR A 185 -4.81 -6.64 -9.99
N PHE A 186 -4.11 -7.22 -10.97
CA PHE A 186 -3.22 -8.36 -10.71
C PHE A 186 -2.17 -8.05 -9.61
N PRO A 187 -1.46 -6.89 -9.64
CA PRO A 187 -0.50 -6.56 -8.59
C PRO A 187 -1.12 -6.38 -7.20
N GLU A 188 -2.30 -5.75 -7.11
CA GLU A 188 -3.02 -5.61 -5.84
C GLU A 188 -3.41 -6.98 -5.28
N ALA A 189 -3.94 -7.86 -6.14
CA ALA A 189 -4.33 -9.20 -5.74
C ALA A 189 -3.12 -10.01 -5.24
N MET A 190 -1.98 -9.92 -5.93
CA MET A 190 -0.76 -10.60 -5.52
C MET A 190 -0.22 -10.10 -4.18
N ASN A 191 -0.24 -8.78 -3.93
CA ASN A 191 0.17 -8.23 -2.63
C ASN A 191 -0.73 -8.72 -1.50
N ILE A 192 -2.06 -8.75 -1.71
CA ILE A 192 -3.01 -9.29 -0.73
C ILE A 192 -2.70 -10.76 -0.42
N LEU A 193 -2.42 -11.57 -1.44
CA LEU A 193 -2.09 -12.99 -1.24
C LEU A 193 -0.75 -13.17 -0.50
N ILE A 194 0.25 -12.33 -0.76
CA ILE A 194 1.51 -12.35 -0.02
C ILE A 194 1.29 -11.98 1.46
N GLU A 195 0.52 -10.93 1.72
CA GLU A 195 0.17 -10.50 3.09
C GLU A 195 -0.58 -11.62 3.83
N TYR A 196 -1.58 -12.24 3.20
CA TYR A 196 -2.34 -13.36 3.75
C TYR A 196 -1.43 -14.57 4.05
N HIS A 197 -0.61 -14.98 3.08
CA HIS A 197 0.33 -16.09 3.26
C HIS A 197 1.32 -15.84 4.41
N ASN A 198 1.73 -14.59 4.62
CA ASN A 198 2.63 -14.20 5.70
C ASN A 198 1.90 -13.96 7.04
N GLY A 199 0.58 -14.14 7.11
CA GLY A 199 -0.23 -13.94 8.31
C GLY A 199 -0.40 -12.47 8.71
N LEU A 200 -0.22 -11.54 7.76
CA LEU A 200 -0.30 -10.09 7.98
C LEU A 200 -1.70 -9.52 7.70
N ALA A 201 -2.57 -10.28 7.04
CA ALA A 201 -3.97 -9.92 6.80
C ALA A 201 -4.87 -11.17 6.84
N PRO A 202 -6.09 -11.07 7.39
CA PRO A 202 -7.15 -12.06 7.14
C PRO A 202 -7.70 -11.95 5.71
#